data_AF-A0AAD7CTY3-F1
#
_entry.id   AF-A0AAD7CTY3-F1
#
_cell.length_a   1.000
_cell.length_b   1.000
_cell.length_c   1.000
_cell.angle_alpha   90.00
_cell.angle_beta   90.00
_cell.angle_gamma   90.00
#
_symmetry.space_group_name_H-M   'P 1'
#
loop_
_entity.id
_entity.type
_entity.pdbx_description
1 polymer ?
#
loop_
_entity_poly.entity_id
_entity_poly.type
_entity_poly.pdbx_seq_one_letter_code
_entity_poly.pdbx_strand_id
1 'polypeptide(L)'
;QGELAHRLAKKFYAKTNKRNFERQIASQERRQRLLRAIKKRVDEHADKTAAAPPSDATITPPQAPPQAPRSRTKNALAPEDEVLPRTPPRQHHHISESKRTWLGTLEMEEEFPNDPALVDFLPKLKSHLLSQLLGVAYDGDETSYSIQDLADVNIVRERLYTHKLLRVNFTTYDVR
;
A
#
# COMPACT_ATOMS: atom_id res chain seq x y z
N GLN A 1 -32.94 -10.96 6.34
CA GLN A 1 -31.89 -10.09 5.75
C GLN A 1 -31.22 -10.67 4.49
N GLY A 2 -31.50 -11.91 4.05
CA GLY A 2 -30.84 -12.50 2.87
C GLY A 2 -31.32 -11.99 1.50
N GLU A 3 -32.57 -11.52 1.38
CA GLU A 3 -33.17 -11.17 0.08
C GLU A 3 -32.54 -9.92 -0.56
N LEU A 4 -32.15 -8.93 0.25
CA LEU A 4 -31.56 -7.67 -0.22
C LEU A 4 -30.13 -7.87 -0.71
N ALA A 5 -29.35 -8.70 -0.01
CA ALA A 5 -28.02 -9.11 -0.43
C ALA A 5 -28.07 -9.91 -1.75
N HIS A 6 -29.06 -10.79 -1.90
CA HIS A 6 -29.26 -11.57 -3.12
C HIS A 6 -29.64 -10.69 -4.34
N ARG A 7 -30.43 -9.63 -4.15
CA ARG A 7 -30.73 -8.64 -5.21
C ARG A 7 -29.46 -7.89 -5.66
N LEU A 8 -28.57 -7.55 -4.74
CA LEU A 8 -27.30 -6.90 -5.06
C LEU A 8 -26.36 -7.84 -5.83
N ALA A 9 -26.21 -9.08 -5.37
CA ALA A 9 -25.42 -10.11 -6.05
C ALA A 9 -25.89 -10.32 -7.50
N LYS A 10 -27.22 -10.40 -7.74
CA LYS A 10 -27.78 -10.48 -9.10
C LYS A 10 -27.47 -9.25 -9.97
N LYS A 11 -27.52 -8.04 -9.40
CA LYS A 11 -27.17 -6.80 -10.13
C LYS A 11 -25.70 -6.76 -10.54
N PHE A 12 -24.79 -7.25 -9.70
CA PHE A 12 -23.37 -7.36 -10.04
C PHE A 12 -23.11 -8.47 -11.05
N TYR A 13 -23.74 -9.64 -10.85
CA TYR A 13 -23.63 -10.77 -11.77
C TYR A 13 -24.02 -10.40 -13.21
N ALA A 14 -25.10 -9.62 -13.39
CA ALA A 14 -25.53 -9.13 -14.71
C ALA A 14 -24.47 -8.27 -15.43
N LYS A 15 -23.53 -7.68 -14.69
CA LYS A 15 -22.44 -6.83 -15.22
C LYS A 15 -21.10 -7.57 -15.36
N THR A 16 -21.08 -8.88 -15.17
CA THR A 16 -19.89 -9.72 -15.38
C THR A 16 -19.94 -10.39 -16.75
N ASN A 17 -18.80 -10.89 -17.22
CA ASN A 17 -18.76 -11.73 -18.43
C ASN A 17 -19.23 -13.18 -18.19
N LYS A 18 -19.81 -13.47 -17.01
CA LYS A 18 -20.32 -14.78 -16.55
C LYS A 18 -19.28 -15.91 -16.49
N ARG A 19 -17.98 -15.61 -16.59
CA ARG A 19 -16.88 -16.57 -16.42
C ARG A 19 -16.08 -16.24 -15.15
N ASN A 20 -15.94 -17.19 -14.23
CA ASN A 20 -15.24 -17.01 -12.94
C ASN A 20 -15.63 -15.67 -12.26
N PHE A 21 -16.93 -15.42 -12.20
CA PHE A 21 -17.53 -14.10 -11.94
C PHE A 21 -17.43 -13.66 -10.48
N GLU A 22 -17.13 -14.56 -9.54
CA GLU A 22 -17.02 -14.25 -8.11
C GLU A 22 -16.00 -13.15 -7.82
N ARG A 23 -14.80 -13.24 -8.42
CA ARG A 23 -13.76 -12.20 -8.28
C ARG A 23 -14.17 -10.88 -8.93
N GLN A 24 -14.94 -10.93 -10.01
CA GLN A 24 -15.44 -9.74 -10.70
C GLN A 24 -16.50 -9.03 -9.85
N ILE A 25 -17.42 -9.78 -9.25
CA ILE A 25 -18.44 -9.26 -8.32
C ILE A 25 -17.77 -8.63 -7.10
N ALA A 26 -16.80 -9.32 -6.47
CA ALA A 26 -16.07 -8.79 -5.32
C ALA A 26 -15.33 -7.48 -5.65
N SER A 27 -14.71 -7.41 -6.84
CA SER A 27 -14.03 -6.19 -7.31
C SER A 27 -15.00 -5.04 -7.56
N GLN A 28 -16.18 -5.32 -8.14
CA GLN A 28 -17.23 -4.33 -8.37
C GLN A 28 -17.85 -3.82 -7.07
N GLU A 29 -18.08 -4.71 -6.09
CA GLU A 29 -18.59 -4.34 -4.77
C GLU A 29 -17.58 -3.44 -4.04
N ARG A 30 -16.29 -3.81 -4.04
CA ARG A 30 -15.21 -3.00 -3.47
C ARG A 30 -15.16 -1.61 -4.10
N ARG A 31 -15.21 -1.54 -5.44
CA ARG A 31 -15.21 -0.27 -6.19
C ARG A 31 -16.41 0.61 -5.83
N GLN A 32 -17.62 0.05 -5.74
CA GLN A 32 -18.80 0.81 -5.33
C GLN A 32 -18.72 1.30 -3.89
N ARG A 33 -18.18 0.49 -2.97
CA ARG A 33 -17.95 0.93 -1.58
C ARG A 33 -17.00 2.12 -1.51
N LEU A 34 -15.89 2.08 -2.25
CA LEU A 34 -14.93 3.18 -2.31
C LEU A 34 -15.55 4.45 -2.88
N LEU A 35 -16.26 4.36 -4.01
CA LEU A 35 -16.93 5.52 -4.62
C LEU A 35 -17.98 6.15 -3.69
N ARG A 36 -18.73 5.34 -2.93
CA ARG A 36 -19.68 5.85 -1.93
C ARG A 36 -18.97 6.55 -0.77
N ALA A 37 -17.84 6.02 -0.31
CA ALA A 37 -17.06 6.64 0.75
C ALA A 37 -16.46 7.99 0.31
N ILE A 38 -15.94 8.06 -0.92
CA ILE A 38 -15.44 9.31 -1.51
C ILE A 38 -16.58 10.32 -1.63
N LYS A 39 -17.71 9.92 -2.23
CA LYS A 39 -18.87 10.80 -2.36
C LYS A 39 -19.32 11.36 -1.01
N LYS A 40 -19.42 10.51 0.02
CA LYS A 40 -19.79 10.94 1.37
C LYS A 40 -18.82 11.98 1.94
N ARG A 41 -17.50 11.81 1.74
CA ARG A 41 -16.50 12.79 2.18
C ARG A 41 -16.61 14.11 1.43
N VAL A 42 -16.89 14.07 0.12
CA VAL A 42 -17.08 15.27 -0.71
C VAL A 42 -18.34 16.02 -0.29
N ASP A 43 -19.45 15.31 -0.09
CA ASP A 43 -20.72 15.90 0.37
C ASP A 43 -20.55 16.53 1.78
N GLU A 44 -19.90 15.83 2.72
CA GLU A 44 -19.58 16.35 4.06
C GLU A 44 -18.65 17.58 4.04
N HIS A 45 -17.78 17.68 3.03
CA HIS A 45 -16.90 18.83 2.86
C HIS A 45 -17.64 20.01 2.22
N ALA A 46 -18.57 19.75 1.30
CA ALA A 46 -19.41 20.75 0.66
C ALA A 46 -20.38 21.40 1.66
N ASP A 47 -21.01 20.60 2.53
CA ASP A 47 -21.92 21.09 3.59
C ASP A 47 -21.19 21.98 4.61
N LYS A 48 -19.90 21.72 4.88
CA LYS A 48 -19.07 22.54 5.77
C LYS A 48 -18.65 23.88 5.16
N THR A 49 -18.46 23.96 3.83
CA THR A 49 -18.15 25.23 3.14
C THR A 49 -19.38 26.11 2.92
N ALA A 50 -20.60 25.57 2.95
CA ALA A 50 -21.84 26.33 2.73
C ALA A 50 -22.37 27.05 3.99
N ALA A 51 -21.84 26.77 5.19
CA ALA A 51 -22.37 27.27 6.46
C ALA A 51 -21.61 28.45 7.09
N ALA A 52 -20.58 29.01 6.43
CA ALA A 52 -19.81 30.16 6.96
C ALA A 52 -20.02 31.43 6.12
N PRO A 53 -20.24 32.62 6.73
CA PRO A 53 -20.39 33.87 6.00
C PRO A 53 -19.03 34.38 5.46
N PRO A 54 -19.02 35.25 4.44
CA PRO A 54 -17.79 35.74 3.84
C PRO A 54 -17.18 36.84 4.73
N SER A 55 -16.00 36.59 5.28
CA SER A 55 -15.18 37.64 5.89
C SER A 55 -13.75 37.56 5.37
N ASP A 56 -13.25 38.75 5.05
CA ASP A 56 -12.01 39.09 4.37
C ASP A 56 -10.74 38.45 4.98
N ALA A 57 -9.73 38.35 4.12
CA ALA A 57 -8.38 37.83 4.30
C ALA A 57 -7.84 37.65 5.74
N THR A 58 -7.42 36.43 6.10
CA THR A 58 -6.09 36.09 6.66
C THR A 58 -5.91 34.57 6.63
N ILE A 59 -4.79 34.12 6.05
CA ILE A 59 -4.43 32.72 5.84
C ILE A 59 -3.95 32.12 7.17
N THR A 60 -4.74 31.25 7.79
CA THR A 60 -4.25 30.23 8.73
C THR A 60 -5.21 29.04 8.76
N PRO A 61 -4.80 27.81 8.36
CA PRO A 61 -5.68 26.65 8.44
C PRO A 61 -5.86 26.19 9.89
N PRO A 62 -7.10 26.00 10.40
CA PRO A 62 -7.33 25.43 11.73
C PRO A 62 -7.09 23.92 11.71
N GLN A 63 -6.24 23.47 12.63
CA GLN A 63 -5.90 22.08 12.89
C GLN A 63 -7.14 21.27 13.31
N ALA A 64 -7.47 20.21 12.57
CA ALA A 64 -8.46 19.22 12.97
C ALA A 64 -7.90 18.29 14.07
N PRO A 65 -8.72 17.84 15.04
CA PRO A 65 -8.26 16.92 16.08
C PRO A 65 -7.80 15.58 15.47
N PRO A 66 -6.75 14.95 16.03
CA PRO A 66 -6.11 13.78 15.44
C PRO A 66 -7.04 12.58 15.52
N GLN A 67 -7.69 12.25 14.39
CA GLN A 67 -8.28 10.93 14.23
C GLN A 67 -7.15 9.95 14.03
N ALA A 68 -6.93 9.07 15.02
CA ALA A 68 -5.93 8.02 14.93
C ALA A 68 -6.15 7.22 13.62
N PRO A 69 -5.14 7.13 12.74
CA PRO A 69 -5.28 6.35 11.52
C PRO A 69 -5.53 4.90 11.94
N ARG A 70 -6.66 4.35 11.50
CA ARG A 70 -6.88 2.90 11.50
C ARG A 70 -5.96 2.29 10.46
N SER A 71 -4.71 2.21 10.85
CA SER A 71 -3.59 1.58 10.18
C SER A 71 -3.96 0.14 9.87
N ARG A 72 -4.11 -0.19 8.57
CA ARG A 72 -4.32 -1.56 8.12
C ARG A 72 -3.08 -2.42 8.39
N THR A 73 -1.89 -1.81 8.45
CA THR A 73 -0.62 -2.50 8.71
C THR A 73 -0.61 -3.16 10.10
N LYS A 74 -1.19 -2.52 11.12
CA LYS A 74 -1.27 -3.08 12.49
C LYS A 74 -1.98 -4.43 12.57
N ASN A 75 -3.02 -4.64 11.77
CA ASN A 75 -3.74 -5.93 11.76
C ASN A 75 -3.12 -6.97 10.83
N ALA A 76 -2.22 -6.56 9.92
CA ALA A 76 -1.66 -7.45 8.92
C ALA A 76 -0.38 -8.16 9.36
N LEU A 77 0.30 -7.64 10.38
CA LEU A 77 1.47 -8.25 11.04
C LEU A 77 1.16 -8.86 12.42
N ALA A 78 -0.11 -9.12 12.75
CA ALA A 78 -0.42 -9.89 13.96
C ALA A 78 0.34 -11.24 13.94
N PRO A 79 0.99 -11.65 15.04
CA PRO A 79 1.76 -12.89 15.08
C PRO A 79 0.82 -14.05 14.79
N GLU A 80 1.00 -14.66 13.63
CA GLU A 80 0.56 -16.04 13.41
C GLU A 80 1.84 -16.86 13.41
N ASP A 81 1.80 -18.05 14.00
CA ASP A 81 2.93 -18.95 14.22
C ASP A 81 3.45 -19.55 12.88
N GLU A 82 3.82 -18.71 11.92
CA GLU A 82 4.50 -19.12 10.70
C GLU A 82 5.98 -19.36 11.05
N VAL A 83 6.25 -20.55 11.59
CA VAL A 83 7.62 -21.00 11.88
C VAL A 83 8.30 -21.33 10.56
N LEU A 84 9.23 -20.47 10.10
CA LEU A 84 10.04 -20.80 8.92
C LEU A 84 10.96 -22.00 9.24
N PRO A 85 11.11 -22.96 8.31
CA PRO A 85 12.05 -24.06 8.46
C PRO A 85 13.48 -23.54 8.69
N ARG A 86 14.30 -24.37 9.35
CA ARG A 86 15.71 -24.06 9.60
C ARG A 86 16.42 -23.85 8.27
N THR A 87 16.93 -22.65 8.03
CA THR A 87 17.73 -22.35 6.84
C THR A 87 19.13 -22.94 6.96
N PRO A 88 19.68 -23.50 5.87
CA PRO A 88 21.09 -23.86 5.84
C PRO A 88 21.96 -22.60 6.03
N PRO A 89 23.09 -22.69 6.75
CA PRO A 89 23.97 -21.54 7.01
C PRO A 89 24.50 -20.85 5.75
N ARG A 90 24.58 -21.57 4.63
CA ARG A 90 25.01 -21.05 3.33
C ARG A 90 24.03 -20.06 2.70
N GLN A 91 22.76 -20.07 3.13
CA GLN A 91 21.75 -19.16 2.63
C GLN A 91 21.72 -17.91 3.51
N HIS A 92 22.02 -16.73 2.95
CA HIS A 92 22.13 -15.47 3.71
C HIS A 92 20.83 -15.05 4.40
N HIS A 93 19.69 -15.26 3.74
CA HIS A 93 18.40 -14.86 4.30
C HIS A 93 17.27 -15.77 3.83
N HIS A 94 16.17 -15.77 4.57
CA HIS A 94 14.92 -16.42 4.23
C HIS A 94 13.75 -15.56 4.67
N ILE A 95 12.84 -15.30 3.74
CA ILE A 95 11.65 -14.48 3.92
C ILE A 95 10.42 -15.38 3.72
N SER A 96 9.35 -15.17 4.50
CA SER A 96 8.07 -15.87 4.29
C SER A 96 7.58 -15.76 2.86
N GLU A 97 7.01 -16.83 2.30
CA GLU A 97 6.46 -16.83 0.94
C GLU A 97 5.05 -16.23 0.86
N SER A 98 4.43 -15.91 2.00
CA SER A 98 3.07 -15.41 2.07
C SER A 98 2.91 -14.09 1.32
N LYS A 99 2.04 -14.09 0.32
CA LYS A 99 1.63 -12.89 -0.45
C LYS A 99 0.26 -12.37 -0.03
N ARG A 100 -0.22 -12.80 1.14
CA ARG A 100 -1.57 -12.48 1.66
C ARG A 100 -1.70 -10.98 1.95
N THR A 101 -0.62 -10.36 2.42
CA THR A 101 -0.58 -8.95 2.77
C THR A 101 0.24 -8.18 1.74
N TRP A 102 -0.25 -7.00 1.37
CA TRP A 102 0.45 -6.06 0.52
C TRP A 102 0.02 -4.63 0.88
N LEU A 103 0.88 -3.67 0.57
CA LEU A 103 0.61 -2.23 0.65
C LEU A 103 0.64 -1.63 -0.75
N GLY A 104 -0.25 -0.65 -0.98
CA GLY A 104 -0.14 0.21 -2.14
C GLY A 104 1.00 1.20 -1.95
N THR A 105 1.70 1.56 -3.01
CA THR A 105 2.83 2.49 -2.90
C THR A 105 2.37 3.88 -2.45
N LEU A 106 1.20 4.33 -2.93
CA LEU A 106 0.57 5.57 -2.46
C LEU A 106 -0.01 5.46 -1.04
N GLU A 107 -0.42 4.26 -0.61
CA GLU A 107 -0.96 4.03 0.73
C GLU A 107 0.11 4.23 1.81
N MET A 108 1.40 4.00 1.50
CA MET A 108 2.50 4.22 2.43
C MET A 108 2.73 5.71 2.73
N GLU A 109 2.68 6.57 1.72
CA GLU A 109 2.85 8.03 1.88
C GLU A 109 1.68 8.64 2.68
N GLU A 110 0.45 8.13 2.49
CA GLU A 110 -0.71 8.54 3.26
C GLU A 110 -0.65 8.07 4.73
N GLU A 111 -0.11 6.88 4.99
CA GLU A 111 -0.07 6.27 6.33
C GLU A 111 1.05 6.87 7.20
N PHE A 112 2.16 7.33 6.60
CA PHE A 112 3.32 7.90 7.29
C PHE A 112 3.78 9.23 6.67
N PRO A 113 2.96 10.30 6.75
CA PRO A 113 3.20 11.54 6.01
C PRO A 113 4.44 12.34 6.43
N ASN A 114 5.01 12.06 7.61
CA ASN A 114 6.16 12.77 8.16
C ASN A 114 7.39 11.86 8.33
N ASP A 115 7.40 10.68 7.71
CA ASP A 115 8.53 9.77 7.80
C ASP A 115 9.65 10.20 6.81
N PRO A 116 10.84 10.59 7.28
CA PRO A 116 11.95 10.97 6.41
C PRO A 116 12.36 9.83 5.46
N ALA A 117 12.14 8.57 5.84
CA ALA A 117 12.45 7.42 5.00
C ALA A 117 11.53 7.31 3.77
N LEU A 118 10.36 7.99 3.78
CA LEU A 118 9.43 7.99 2.67
C LEU A 118 9.59 9.19 1.72
N VAL A 119 10.53 10.09 1.98
CA VAL A 119 10.82 11.23 1.10
C VAL A 119 11.39 10.72 -0.22
N ASP A 120 10.68 11.02 -1.32
CA ASP A 120 10.97 10.55 -2.68
C ASP A 120 11.05 9.02 -2.78
N PHE A 121 10.25 8.32 -1.97
CA PHE A 121 10.28 6.86 -1.88
C PHE A 121 10.10 6.17 -3.24
N LEU A 122 9.07 6.57 -3.98
CA LEU A 122 8.74 5.97 -5.28
C LEU A 122 9.88 6.13 -6.31
N PRO A 123 10.40 7.35 -6.55
CA PRO A 123 11.57 7.56 -7.39
C PRO A 123 12.79 6.74 -6.95
N LYS A 124 13.14 6.74 -5.65
CA LYS A 124 14.28 6.00 -5.11
C LYS A 124 14.13 4.48 -5.26
N LEU A 125 12.93 3.96 -4.99
CA LEU A 125 12.60 2.55 -5.18
C LEU A 125 12.76 2.15 -6.65
N LYS A 126 12.22 2.96 -7.58
CA LYS A 126 12.34 2.69 -9.01
C LYS A 126 13.78 2.76 -9.51
N SER A 127 14.56 3.74 -9.04
CA SER A 127 15.99 3.83 -9.33
C SER A 127 16.71 2.55 -8.89
N HIS A 128 16.52 2.14 -7.63
CA HIS A 128 17.14 0.93 -7.09
C HIS A 128 16.76 -0.33 -7.88
N LEU A 129 15.48 -0.50 -8.19
CA LEU A 129 15.00 -1.62 -9.00
C LEU A 129 15.61 -1.60 -10.40
N LEU A 130 15.76 -0.42 -11.01
CA LEU A 130 16.38 -0.28 -12.32
C LEU A 130 17.86 -0.67 -12.28
N SER A 131 18.62 -0.22 -11.28
CA SER A 131 20.02 -0.62 -11.09
C SER A 131 20.17 -2.14 -10.96
N GLN A 132 19.28 -2.78 -10.20
CA GLN A 132 19.26 -4.24 -10.05
C GLN A 132 18.92 -4.96 -11.36
N LEU A 133 17.95 -4.46 -12.12
CA LEU A 133 17.59 -5.03 -13.43
C LEU A 133 18.71 -4.87 -14.47
N LEU A 134 19.48 -3.77 -14.39
CA LEU A 134 20.63 -3.51 -15.26
C LEU A 134 21.92 -4.21 -14.78
N GLY A 135 21.93 -4.79 -13.57
CA GLY A 135 23.09 -5.44 -12.98
C GLY A 135 24.20 -4.47 -12.57
N VAL A 136 23.86 -3.22 -12.29
CA VAL A 136 24.81 -2.21 -11.80
C VAL A 136 25.15 -2.55 -10.34
N ALA A 137 26.44 -2.73 -10.05
CA ALA A 137 26.90 -2.99 -8.69
C ALA A 137 26.63 -1.76 -7.82
N TYR A 138 26.15 -1.99 -6.60
CA TYR A 138 25.95 -0.93 -5.63
C TYR A 138 27.31 -0.47 -5.09
N ASP A 139 27.71 0.76 -5.39
CA ASP A 139 28.98 1.38 -5.00
C ASP A 139 28.86 2.26 -3.73
N GLY A 140 27.66 2.37 -3.18
CA GLY A 140 27.35 3.18 -2.00
C GLY A 140 26.65 4.49 -2.33
N ASP A 141 26.63 4.90 -3.61
CA ASP A 141 25.96 6.11 -4.06
C ASP A 141 24.61 5.80 -4.73
N GLU A 142 23.68 6.75 -4.67
CA GLU A 142 22.41 6.63 -5.39
C GLU A 142 22.65 6.83 -6.89
N THR A 143 22.37 5.80 -7.69
CA THR A 143 22.38 5.95 -9.15
C THR A 143 21.23 6.87 -9.57
N SER A 144 21.55 7.93 -10.30
CA SER A 144 20.55 8.84 -10.86
C SER A 144 20.10 8.34 -12.23
N TYR A 145 18.79 8.33 -12.45
CA TYR A 145 18.16 7.95 -13.71
C TYR A 145 17.23 9.05 -14.17
N SER A 146 17.02 9.15 -15.48
CA SER A 146 16.07 10.12 -16.01
C SER A 146 14.63 9.70 -15.68
N ILE A 147 13.70 10.67 -15.70
CA ILE A 147 12.27 10.40 -15.51
C ILE A 147 11.75 9.38 -16.54
N GLN A 148 12.30 9.40 -17.76
CA GLN A 148 11.94 8.45 -18.81
C GLN A 148 12.38 7.03 -18.45
N ASP A 149 13.61 6.85 -17.98
CA ASP A 149 14.10 5.53 -17.56
C ASP A 149 13.28 4.97 -16.37
N LEU A 150 12.90 5.83 -15.42
CA LEU A 150 12.06 5.44 -14.29
C LEU A 150 10.61 5.13 -14.71
N ALA A 151 10.13 5.67 -15.83
CA ALA A 151 8.81 5.37 -16.37
C ALA A 151 8.71 3.94 -16.92
N ASP A 152 9.83 3.38 -17.39
CA ASP A 152 9.90 2.00 -17.87
C ASP A 152 9.79 0.97 -16.73
N VAL A 153 10.13 1.36 -15.50
CA VAL A 153 9.98 0.52 -14.31
C VAL A 153 8.52 0.50 -13.84
N ASN A 154 7.86 -0.63 -14.05
CA ASN A 154 6.45 -0.83 -13.72
C ASN A 154 6.25 -1.83 -12.57
N ILE A 155 5.65 -1.35 -11.47
CA ILE A 155 5.24 -2.19 -10.33
C ILE A 155 3.88 -2.81 -10.65
N VAL A 156 3.89 -4.11 -10.93
CA VAL A 156 2.67 -4.84 -11.32
C VAL A 156 1.60 -4.75 -10.23
N ARG A 157 0.43 -4.23 -10.62
CA ARG A 157 -0.75 -4.03 -9.74
C ARG A 157 -0.53 -3.05 -8.59
N GLU A 158 0.56 -2.27 -8.59
CA GLU A 158 0.89 -1.31 -7.52
C GLU A 158 0.90 -1.97 -6.13
N ARG A 159 1.60 -3.12 -6.01
CA ARG A 159 1.65 -3.90 -4.77
C ARG A 159 3.07 -4.11 -4.30
N LEU A 160 3.32 -3.71 -3.06
CA LEU A 160 4.48 -4.09 -2.29
C LEU A 160 4.04 -5.16 -1.28
N TYR A 161 4.50 -6.39 -1.45
CA TYR A 161 4.16 -7.47 -0.52
C TYR A 161 4.91 -7.27 0.79
N THR A 162 4.17 -7.33 1.90
CA THR A 162 4.76 -7.25 3.23
C THR A 162 4.82 -8.63 3.83
N HIS A 163 6.00 -8.99 4.31
CA HIS A 163 6.27 -10.29 4.89
C HIS A 163 6.39 -10.18 6.40
N LYS A 164 5.75 -11.10 7.12
CA LYS A 164 5.77 -11.09 8.59
C LYS A 164 7.11 -11.53 9.17
N LEU A 165 7.85 -12.38 8.45
CA LEU A 165 9.07 -13.00 8.94
C LEU A 165 10.21 -12.88 7.93
N LEU A 166 11.34 -12.35 8.39
CA LEU A 166 12.64 -12.33 7.73
C LEU A 166 13.66 -12.93 8.70
N ARG A 167 14.35 -13.98 8.27
CA ARG A 167 15.48 -14.59 8.97
C ARG A 167 16.76 -14.26 8.22
N VAL A 168 17.73 -13.67 8.91
CA VAL A 168 19.07 -13.37 8.37
C VAL A 168 20.08 -14.27 9.06
N ASN A 169 20.83 -15.03 8.27
CA ASN A 169 21.97 -15.81 8.74
C ASN A 169 23.21 -14.92 8.61
N PHE A 170 23.78 -14.51 9.74
CA PHE A 170 25.01 -13.75 9.78
C PHE A 170 26.04 -14.49 10.64
N THR A 171 27.31 -14.39 10.26
CA THR A 171 28.43 -14.91 11.04
C THR A 171 28.76 -13.91 12.14
N THR A 172 28.62 -14.30 13.40
CA THR A 172 29.13 -13.52 14.52
C THR A 172 30.53 -14.04 14.84
N TYR A 173 31.56 -13.22 14.63
CA TYR A 173 32.92 -13.53 15.08
C TYR A 173 33.02 -13.16 16.56
N ASP A 174 33.40 -14.11 17.41
CA ASP A 174 33.77 -13.83 18.80
C ASP A 174 35.21 -13.30 18.79
N VAL A 175 35.35 -11.99 18.93
CA VAL A 175 36.66 -11.33 19.01
C VAL A 175 37.03 -11.28 20.49
N ARG A 176 37.76 -12.28 20.96
CA ARG A 176 38.37 -12.32 22.30
C ARG A 176 39.85 -11.96 22.24
#